data_AF-K3XSU2-F1
#
_entry.id   AF-K3XSU2-F1
#
_cell.length_a   1.000
_cell.length_b   1.000
_cell.length_c   1.000
_cell.angle_alpha   90.00
_cell.angle_beta   90.00
_cell.angle_gamma   90.00
#
_symmetry.space_group_name_H-M   'P 1'
#
loop_
_entity.id
_entity.type
_entity.pdbx_description
1 polymer ?
#
loop_
_entity_poly.entity_id
_entity_poly.type
_entity_poly.pdbx_seq_one_letter_code
_entity_poly.pdbx_strand_id
1 'polypeptide(L)'
;KEKHEKTCVHAPCFCPEDGCSFKGSTGSLLDHFVTEHKWLPTNFHYDKAQRICIPRHRRFTTLVGEDRSMFLVVNTSTDIGNALTTICIRPHESFGSCYSSKISAVRRAESDKGRYVFQMDSHVRSNSLHDGVQLGRFFLLVPPELVDELADEFTINICIGKI
;
A
#
# COMPACT_ATOMS: atom_id res chain seq x y z
N LYS A 1 -15.32 -27.50 2.87
CA LYS A 1 -15.65 -26.08 3.15
C LYS A 1 -14.37 -25.24 3.22
N GLU A 2 -13.46 -25.53 4.16
CA GLU A 2 -12.14 -24.84 4.28
C GLU A 2 -11.28 -24.78 3.00
N LYS A 3 -11.23 -25.86 2.20
CA LYS A 3 -10.44 -25.85 0.95
C LYS A 3 -11.03 -24.95 -0.14
N HIS A 4 -12.34 -24.72 -0.13
CA HIS A 4 -13.00 -23.84 -1.11
C HIS A 4 -12.84 -22.37 -0.70
N GLU A 5 -12.96 -22.07 0.60
CA GLU A 5 -12.79 -20.71 1.14
C GLU A 5 -11.37 -20.15 0.91
N LYS A 6 -10.36 -20.99 0.70
CA LYS A 6 -8.97 -20.60 0.45
C LYS A 6 -8.63 -20.35 -1.02
N THR A 7 -9.55 -20.59 -1.95
CA THR A 7 -9.34 -20.36 -3.39
C THR A 7 -10.53 -19.68 -4.07
N CYS A 8 -11.51 -19.24 -3.29
CA CYS A 8 -12.73 -18.66 -3.81
C CYS A 8 -12.52 -17.18 -4.16
N VAL A 9 -12.64 -16.84 -5.44
CA VAL A 9 -12.61 -15.44 -5.91
C VAL A 9 -13.71 -14.56 -5.28
N HIS A 10 -14.73 -15.18 -4.68
CA HIS A 10 -15.82 -14.51 -3.97
C HIS A 10 -15.60 -14.44 -2.45
N ALA A 11 -14.48 -14.93 -1.92
CA ALA A 11 -14.16 -14.77 -0.51
C ALA A 11 -14.05 -13.27 -0.15
N PRO A 12 -14.44 -12.85 1.06
CA PRO A 12 -14.42 -11.45 1.44
C PRO A 12 -13.00 -10.96 1.75
N CYS A 13 -12.76 -9.67 1.51
CA CYS A 13 -11.67 -8.90 2.11
C CYS A 13 -12.19 -8.14 3.34
N PHE A 14 -11.29 -7.81 4.26
CA PHE A 14 -11.60 -7.21 5.55
C PHE A 14 -11.04 -5.79 5.63
N CYS A 15 -11.70 -4.91 6.38
CA CYS A 15 -11.15 -3.59 6.66
C CYS A 15 -9.95 -3.71 7.61
N PRO A 16 -8.80 -3.07 7.31
CA PRO A 16 -7.62 -3.13 8.16
C PRO A 16 -7.64 -2.09 9.30
N GLU A 17 -8.65 -1.22 9.36
CA GLU A 17 -8.74 -0.19 10.41
C GLU A 17 -9.10 -0.81 11.75
N ASP A 18 -8.38 -0.40 12.80
CA ASP A 18 -8.58 -0.92 14.15
C ASP A 18 -10.01 -0.66 14.63
N GLY A 19 -10.68 -1.73 15.09
CA GLY A 19 -12.07 -1.66 15.56
C GLY A 19 -13.13 -1.65 14.46
N CYS A 20 -12.75 -1.70 13.17
CA CYS A 20 -13.70 -1.84 12.07
C CYS A 20 -13.93 -3.32 11.75
N SER A 21 -15.20 -3.76 11.79
CA SER A 21 -15.57 -5.15 11.49
C SER A 21 -16.10 -5.36 10.07
N PHE A 22 -15.88 -4.41 9.16
CA PHE A 22 -16.37 -4.51 7.80
C PHE A 22 -15.68 -5.66 7.04
N LYS A 23 -16.49 -6.41 6.27
CA LYS A 23 -16.02 -7.44 5.34
C LYS A 23 -16.92 -7.48 4.12
N GLY A 24 -16.33 -7.66 2.94
CA GLY A 24 -17.08 -7.66 1.69
C GLY A 24 -16.20 -7.94 0.47
N SER A 25 -16.74 -7.74 -0.72
CA SER A 25 -15.93 -7.80 -1.95
C SER A 25 -14.86 -6.69 -1.95
N THR A 26 -13.80 -6.84 -2.76
CA THR A 26 -12.77 -5.79 -2.91
C THR A 26 -13.38 -4.45 -3.33
N GLY A 27 -14.39 -4.46 -4.22
CA GLY A 27 -15.10 -3.24 -4.63
C GLY A 27 -15.89 -2.60 -3.49
N SER A 28 -16.67 -3.40 -2.75
CA SER A 28 -17.41 -2.91 -1.58
C SER A 28 -16.48 -2.38 -0.48
N LEU A 29 -15.28 -2.96 -0.34
CA LEU A 29 -14.26 -2.50 0.59
C LEU A 29 -13.69 -1.14 0.19
N LEU A 30 -13.48 -0.90 -1.11
CA LEU A 30 -13.07 0.42 -1.61
C LEU A 30 -14.14 1.47 -1.30
N ASP A 31 -15.42 1.18 -1.58
CA ASP A 31 -16.52 2.09 -1.26
C ASP A 31 -16.56 2.40 0.24
N HIS A 32 -16.41 1.36 1.08
CA HIS A 32 -16.33 1.49 2.54
C HIS A 32 -15.17 2.38 3.00
N PHE A 33 -13.98 2.26 2.40
CA PHE A 33 -12.84 3.14 2.70
C PHE A 33 -13.18 4.62 2.44
N VAL A 34 -13.90 4.90 1.37
CA VAL A 34 -14.29 6.28 1.00
C VAL A 34 -15.42 6.79 1.89
N THR A 35 -16.45 5.99 2.15
CA THR A 35 -17.64 6.46 2.87
C THR A 35 -17.43 6.53 4.38
N GLU A 36 -16.83 5.49 4.98
CA GLU A 36 -16.71 5.36 6.43
C GLU A 36 -15.39 5.97 6.94
N HIS A 37 -14.27 5.71 6.27
CA HIS A 37 -12.95 6.15 6.71
C HIS A 37 -12.46 7.43 6.01
N LYS A 38 -13.19 7.92 5.00
CA LYS A 38 -12.82 9.10 4.18
C LYS A 38 -11.43 8.97 3.54
N TRP A 39 -10.99 7.76 3.26
CA TRP A 39 -9.74 7.54 2.55
C TRP A 39 -9.92 7.88 1.08
N LEU A 40 -9.12 8.82 0.59
CA LEU A 40 -9.10 9.18 -0.82
C LEU A 40 -8.18 8.23 -1.58
N PRO A 41 -8.72 7.35 -2.45
CA PRO A 41 -7.90 6.47 -3.27
C PRO A 41 -7.13 7.29 -4.32
N THR A 42 -5.89 6.90 -4.58
CA THR A 42 -5.08 7.47 -5.65
C THR A 42 -5.08 6.53 -6.84
N ASN A 43 -5.56 7.01 -7.99
CA ASN A 43 -5.50 6.23 -9.22
C ASN A 43 -4.08 6.26 -9.80
N PHE A 44 -3.62 5.12 -10.33
CA PHE A 44 -2.32 4.99 -10.98
C PHE A 44 -2.40 4.14 -12.25
N HIS A 45 -1.36 4.25 -13.08
CA HIS A 45 -1.15 3.38 -14.25
C HIS A 45 0.05 2.47 -14.01
N TYR A 46 -0.06 1.22 -14.47
CA TYR A 46 1.02 0.26 -14.33
C TYR A 46 2.30 0.73 -15.04
N ASP A 47 3.44 0.35 -14.47
CA ASP A 47 4.79 0.64 -14.98
C ASP A 47 5.13 2.14 -15.09
N LYS A 48 4.26 3.01 -14.54
CA LYS A 48 4.46 4.45 -14.45
C LYS A 48 4.68 4.85 -12.99
N ALA A 49 5.85 5.44 -12.72
CA ALA A 49 6.13 5.98 -11.41
C ALA A 49 5.21 7.17 -11.09
N GLN A 50 4.63 7.17 -9.90
CA GLN A 50 3.80 8.24 -9.38
C GLN A 50 4.39 8.75 -8.07
N ARG A 51 4.43 10.08 -7.93
CA ARG A 51 4.86 10.75 -6.70
C ARG A 51 3.67 10.93 -5.78
N ILE A 52 3.77 10.47 -4.54
CA ILE A 52 2.74 10.60 -3.51
C ILE A 52 3.33 11.15 -2.21
N CYS A 53 2.58 12.03 -1.55
CA CYS A 53 2.93 12.56 -0.25
C CYS A 53 2.11 11.82 0.81
N ILE A 54 2.78 11.33 1.85
CA ILE A 54 2.16 10.52 2.89
C ILE A 54 2.40 11.23 4.22
N PRO A 55 1.34 11.67 4.92
CA PRO A 55 1.46 12.16 6.28
C PRO A 55 2.10 11.10 7.17
N ARG A 56 3.02 11.51 8.04
CA ARG A 56 3.87 10.61 8.81
C ARG A 56 3.09 9.56 9.61
N HIS A 57 1.95 9.98 10.14
CA HIS A 57 1.06 9.17 10.98
C HIS A 57 -0.07 8.47 10.21
N ARG A 58 -0.19 8.69 8.89
CA ARG A 58 -1.18 8.02 8.07
C ARG A 58 -0.75 6.59 7.82
N ARG A 59 -1.44 5.63 8.44
CA ARG A 59 -1.16 4.19 8.31
C ARG A 59 -1.42 3.62 6.92
N PHE A 60 -2.41 4.14 6.22
CA PHE A 60 -2.92 3.53 5.01
C PHE A 60 -3.06 4.53 3.87
N THR A 61 -2.43 4.21 2.73
CA THR A 61 -2.62 4.93 1.47
C THR A 61 -3.15 3.96 0.41
N THR A 62 -4.39 4.17 -0.01
CA THR A 62 -5.07 3.31 -0.99
C THR A 62 -4.71 3.72 -2.41
N LEU A 63 -4.27 2.76 -3.21
CA LEU A 63 -3.98 2.94 -4.64
C LEU A 63 -4.92 2.06 -5.47
N VAL A 64 -5.43 2.58 -6.59
CA VAL A 64 -6.33 1.86 -7.48
C VAL A 64 -5.76 1.87 -8.90
N GLY A 65 -5.53 0.68 -9.45
CA GLY A 65 -5.06 0.51 -10.81
C GLY A 65 -6.17 0.71 -11.84
N GLU A 66 -5.79 0.95 -13.09
CA GLU A 66 -6.72 1.10 -14.22
C GLU A 66 -7.66 -0.10 -14.46
N ASP A 67 -7.26 -1.30 -14.01
CA ASP A 67 -8.07 -2.52 -14.04
C ASP A 67 -8.90 -2.73 -12.76
N ARG A 68 -9.01 -1.70 -11.92
CA ARG A 68 -9.67 -1.71 -10.60
C ARG A 68 -8.99 -2.63 -9.57
N SER A 69 -7.78 -3.10 -9.82
CA SER A 69 -6.99 -3.76 -8.77
C SER A 69 -6.69 -2.76 -7.66
N MET A 70 -6.89 -3.17 -6.42
CA MET A 70 -6.70 -2.32 -5.24
C MET A 70 -5.41 -2.70 -4.51
N PHE A 71 -4.64 -1.70 -4.10
CA PHE A 71 -3.42 -1.85 -3.34
C PHE A 71 -3.44 -0.94 -2.12
N LEU A 72 -2.69 -1.33 -1.10
CA LEU A 72 -2.45 -0.54 0.09
C LEU A 72 -0.95 -0.33 0.25
N VAL A 73 -0.53 0.92 0.36
CA VAL A 73 0.77 1.23 0.98
C VAL A 73 0.52 1.33 2.48
N VAL A 74 1.06 0.35 3.20
CA VAL A 74 1.03 0.25 4.65
C VAL A 74 2.23 1.01 5.19
N ASN A 75 1.96 1.97 6.06
CA ASN A 75 2.96 2.75 6.76
C ASN A 75 2.96 2.37 8.24
N THR A 76 4.06 1.75 8.67
CA THR A 76 4.30 1.39 10.07
C THR A 76 5.31 2.35 10.66
N SER A 77 4.89 3.15 11.64
CA SER A 77 5.79 4.00 12.41
C SER A 77 6.70 3.14 13.29
N THR A 78 8.00 3.42 13.25
CA THR A 78 9.04 2.76 14.04
C THR A 78 9.89 3.82 14.76
N ASP A 79 10.75 3.36 15.65
CA ASP A 79 11.76 4.18 16.34
C ASP A 79 12.80 4.79 15.38
N ILE A 80 13.10 4.10 14.28
CA ILE A 80 14.11 4.51 13.29
C ILE A 80 13.52 5.10 12.01
N GLY A 81 12.21 5.42 11.98
CA GLY A 81 11.53 6.03 10.84
C GLY A 81 10.19 5.37 10.48
N ASN A 82 9.82 5.42 9.21
CA ASN A 82 8.56 4.89 8.69
C ASN A 82 8.82 3.72 7.75
N ALA A 83 8.34 2.53 8.11
CA ALA A 83 8.48 1.32 7.29
C ALA A 83 7.27 1.18 6.36
N LEU A 84 7.52 1.20 5.05
CA LEU A 84 6.51 1.12 4.01
C LEU A 84 6.52 -0.23 3.32
N THR A 85 5.35 -0.84 3.18
CA THR A 85 5.13 -2.06 2.39
C THR A 85 3.93 -1.87 1.49
N THR A 86 4.01 -2.34 0.24
CA THR A 86 2.86 -2.44 -0.66
C THR A 86 2.22 -3.82 -0.54
N ILE A 87 0.90 -3.88 -0.43
CA ILE A 87 0.12 -5.12 -0.52
C ILE A 87 -0.95 -4.98 -1.60
N CYS A 88 -1.27 -6.08 -2.27
CA CYS A 88 -2.45 -6.15 -3.14
C CYS A 88 -3.64 -6.65 -2.33
N ILE A 89 -4.75 -5.90 -2.33
CA ILE A 89 -5.96 -6.31 -1.62
C ILE A 89 -6.80 -7.19 -2.54
N ARG A 90 -6.80 -8.49 -2.23
CA ARG A 90 -7.64 -9.48 -2.89
C ARG A 90 -7.81 -10.72 -2.01
N PRO A 91 -8.86 -11.52 -2.24
CA PRO A 91 -9.13 -12.68 -1.40
C PRO A 91 -8.03 -13.74 -1.49
N HIS A 92 -7.51 -13.99 -2.70
CA HIS A 92 -6.46 -14.97 -2.97
C HIS A 92 -5.52 -14.52 -4.09
N GLU A 93 -4.31 -15.09 -4.13
CA GLU A 93 -3.42 -15.00 -5.29
C GLU A 93 -4.09 -15.65 -6.50
N SER A 94 -4.34 -14.86 -7.56
CA SER A 94 -4.90 -15.36 -8.81
C SER A 94 -3.78 -15.88 -9.71
N PHE A 95 -3.99 -17.06 -10.31
CA PHE A 95 -3.15 -17.50 -11.43
C PHE A 95 -3.34 -16.51 -12.59
N GLY A 96 -2.33 -15.67 -12.86
CA GLY A 96 -2.33 -14.72 -13.99
C GLY A 96 -2.28 -13.24 -13.64
N SER A 97 -2.12 -12.85 -12.37
CA SER A 97 -1.90 -11.43 -12.02
C SER A 97 -0.91 -11.32 -10.87
N CYS A 98 0.37 -11.35 -11.22
CA CYS A 98 1.47 -11.06 -10.31
C CYS A 98 1.85 -9.57 -10.46
N TYR A 99 2.28 -8.93 -9.39
CA TYR A 99 2.69 -7.53 -9.42
C TYR A 99 4.06 -7.35 -8.79
N SER A 100 4.80 -6.38 -9.29
CA SER A 100 6.00 -5.86 -8.63
C SER A 100 5.73 -4.46 -8.11
N SER A 101 6.44 -4.05 -7.07
CA SER A 101 6.41 -2.68 -6.56
C SER A 101 7.83 -2.16 -6.39
N LYS A 102 8.07 -0.94 -6.86
CA LYS A 102 9.30 -0.19 -6.62
C LYS A 102 8.92 1.06 -5.86
N ILE A 103 9.49 1.24 -4.66
CA ILE A 103 9.24 2.41 -3.82
C ILE A 103 10.58 3.11 -3.57
N SER A 104 10.60 4.42 -3.74
CA SER A 104 11.71 5.25 -3.29
C SER A 104 11.22 6.44 -2.49
N ALA A 105 12.01 6.90 -1.53
CA ALA A 105 11.78 8.16 -0.82
C ALA A 105 12.92 9.14 -1.13
N VAL A 106 12.56 10.42 -1.24
CA VAL A 106 13.51 11.49 -1.56
C VAL A 106 13.21 12.71 -0.70
N ARG A 107 14.26 13.35 -0.18
CA ARG A 107 14.14 14.63 0.51
C ARG A 107 13.80 15.73 -0.50
N ARG A 108 12.78 16.55 -0.22
CA ARG A 108 12.54 17.81 -0.94
C ARG A 108 13.65 18.80 -0.56
N ALA A 109 14.81 18.76 -1.19
CA ALA A 109 15.82 19.82 -1.06
C ALA A 109 16.32 20.23 -2.44
N GLU A 110 16.45 21.54 -2.64
CA GLU A 110 16.80 22.21 -3.91
C GLU A 110 18.24 21.99 -4.38
N SER A 111 19.04 21.16 -3.69
CA SER A 111 20.41 20.87 -4.08
C SER A 111 20.58 19.44 -4.60
N ASP A 112 21.35 19.33 -5.67
CA ASP A 112 21.60 18.19 -6.56
C ASP A 112 22.20 16.92 -5.90
N LYS A 113 22.21 16.85 -4.56
CA LYS A 113 22.67 15.71 -3.75
C LYS A 113 21.58 15.24 -2.80
N GLY A 114 20.40 14.93 -3.36
CA GLY A 114 19.32 14.30 -2.63
C GLY A 114 19.77 12.98 -1.99
N ARG A 115 19.34 12.72 -0.75
CA ARG A 115 19.44 11.39 -0.13
C ARG A 115 18.26 10.56 -0.62
N TYR A 116 18.55 9.36 -1.14
CA TYR A 116 17.57 8.45 -1.70
C TYR A 116 17.61 7.14 -0.93
N VAL A 117 16.43 6.63 -0.60
CA VAL A 117 16.26 5.23 -0.20
C VAL A 117 15.37 4.56 -1.24
N PHE A 118 15.68 3.32 -1.58
CA PHE A 118 15.00 2.57 -2.63
C PHE A 118 14.77 1.14 -2.17
N GLN A 119 13.60 0.61 -2.50
CA GLN A 119 13.23 -0.77 -2.29
C GLN A 119 12.48 -1.28 -3.52
N MET A 120 12.78 -2.52 -3.91
CA MET A 120 12.07 -3.25 -4.94
C MET A 120 11.51 -4.53 -4.35
N ASP A 121 10.20 -4.71 -4.48
CA ASP A 121 9.51 -5.96 -4.25
C ASP A 121 9.22 -6.60 -5.61
N SER A 122 9.87 -7.71 -5.90
CA SER A 122 9.63 -8.47 -7.12
C SER A 122 8.31 -9.23 -7.10
N HIS A 123 7.65 -9.36 -5.94
CA HIS A 123 6.36 -10.03 -5.82
C HIS A 123 5.53 -9.40 -4.69
N VAL A 124 4.67 -8.47 -5.06
CA VAL A 124 3.72 -7.83 -4.14
C VAL A 124 2.75 -8.88 -3.65
N ARG A 125 2.80 -9.15 -2.35
CA ARG A 125 1.93 -10.13 -1.70
C ARG A 125 0.47 -9.70 -1.76
N SER A 126 -0.41 -10.63 -2.11
CA SER A 126 -1.85 -10.52 -1.96
C SER A 126 -2.27 -10.85 -0.53
N ASN A 127 -3.21 -10.07 0.00
CA ASN A 127 -3.76 -10.29 1.33
C ASN A 127 -5.25 -9.91 1.36
N SER A 128 -6.06 -10.78 1.98
CA SER A 128 -7.48 -10.51 2.24
C SER A 128 -7.70 -9.60 3.46
N LEU A 129 -6.64 -9.34 4.24
CA LEU A 129 -6.64 -8.59 5.49
C LEU A 129 -7.40 -9.28 6.64
N HIS A 130 -7.71 -10.56 6.51
CA HIS A 130 -8.42 -11.34 7.54
C HIS A 130 -7.73 -11.28 8.92
N ASP A 131 -6.40 -11.43 8.94
CA ASP A 131 -5.59 -11.40 10.16
C ASP A 131 -5.03 -9.99 10.45
N GLY A 132 -5.64 -8.96 9.85
CA GLY A 132 -5.16 -7.59 9.88
C GLY A 132 -3.93 -7.36 8.98
N VAL A 133 -3.29 -6.21 9.20
CA VAL A 133 -2.10 -5.79 8.46
C VAL A 133 -0.84 -6.15 9.24
N GLN A 134 0.09 -6.82 8.58
CA GLN A 134 1.42 -7.12 9.11
C GLN A 134 2.48 -6.45 8.23
N LEU A 135 3.61 -6.07 8.83
CA LEU A 135 4.75 -5.58 8.07
C LEU A 135 5.22 -6.66 7.08
N GLY A 136 5.45 -6.27 5.82
CA GLY A 136 5.92 -7.20 4.80
C GLY A 136 7.33 -7.72 5.08
N ARG A 137 7.69 -8.86 4.47
CA ARG A 137 9.09 -9.35 4.52
C ARG A 137 10.07 -8.37 3.89
N PHE A 138 9.61 -7.57 2.93
CA PHE A 138 10.35 -6.49 2.32
C PHE A 138 9.59 -5.18 2.57
N PHE A 139 10.32 -4.18 3.05
CA PHE A 139 9.78 -2.84 3.30
C PHE A 139 10.85 -1.80 2.98
N LEU A 140 10.40 -0.61 2.58
CA LEU A 140 11.24 0.57 2.51
C LEU A 140 11.24 1.25 3.88
N LEU A 141 12.38 1.36 4.54
CA LEU A 141 12.50 2.26 5.68
C LEU A 141 12.76 3.67 5.17
N VAL A 142 11.86 4.60 5.47
CA VAL A 142 12.02 6.04 5.27
C VAL A 142 12.58 6.64 6.55
N PRO A 143 13.87 7.05 6.57
CA PRO A 143 14.48 7.66 7.74
C PRO A 143 13.83 9.01 8.08
N PRO A 144 13.84 9.43 9.35
CA PRO A 144 13.27 10.71 9.78
C PRO A 144 13.81 11.92 9.01
N GLU A 145 15.05 11.86 8.52
CA GLU A 145 15.71 12.97 7.79
C GLU A 145 15.13 13.22 6.39
N LEU A 146 14.26 12.32 5.89
CA LEU A 146 13.53 12.47 4.64
C LEU A 146 12.10 13.00 4.83
N VAL A 147 11.66 13.15 6.09
CA VAL A 147 10.37 13.76 6.44
C VAL A 147 10.50 15.27 6.34
N ASP A 148 9.50 15.91 5.74
CA ASP A 148 9.32 17.36 5.80
C ASP A 148 8.76 17.72 7.18
N GLU A 149 9.57 18.35 8.02
CA GLU A 149 9.20 18.69 9.39
C GLU A 149 8.06 19.71 9.48
N LEU A 150 7.88 20.57 8.47
CA LEU A 150 6.84 21.60 8.49
C LEU A 150 5.47 20.99 8.14
N ALA A 151 5.46 20.08 7.18
CA ALA A 151 4.24 19.43 6.71
C ALA A 151 3.93 18.10 7.42
N ASP A 152 4.86 17.59 8.24
CA ASP A 152 4.82 16.27 8.89
C ASP A 152 4.46 15.14 7.91
N GLU A 153 5.07 15.18 6.72
CA GLU A 153 4.86 14.22 5.65
C GLU A 153 6.19 13.85 4.98
N PHE A 154 6.23 12.70 4.34
CA PHE A 154 7.34 12.33 3.46
C PHE A 154 6.82 12.05 2.05
N THR A 155 7.68 12.28 1.07
CA THR A 155 7.35 12.01 -0.33
C THR A 155 7.99 10.72 -0.80
N ILE A 156 7.19 9.85 -1.41
CA ILE A 156 7.67 8.67 -2.11
C ILE A 156 7.34 8.70 -3.59
N ASN A 157 8.15 8.03 -4.39
CA ASN A 157 7.79 7.60 -5.74
C ASN A 157 7.46 6.12 -5.67
N ILE A 158 6.29 5.73 -6.18
CA ILE A 158 5.87 4.34 -6.27
C ILE A 158 5.59 3.99 -7.72
N CYS A 159 6.07 2.83 -8.15
CA CYS A 159 5.77 2.24 -9.44
C CYS A 159 5.32 0.80 -9.21
N ILE A 160 4.13 0.45 -9.69
CA ILE A 160 3.59 -0.92 -9.62
C ILE A 160 3.53 -1.46 -11.04
N GLY A 161 4.15 -2.62 -11.28
CA GLY A 161 4.15 -3.29 -12.58
C GLY A 161 3.37 -4.59 -12.54
N LYS A 162 2.92 -5.07 -13.70
CA LYS A 162 2.37 -6.43 -13.87
C LYS A 162 3.49 -7.40 -14.28
N ILE A 163 3.44 -8.61 -13.76
CA ILE A 163 4.37 -9.71 -14.07
C ILE A 163 3.60 -10.84 -14.75
#